data_AF-A0A3D9ZKE4-F1
#
_entry.id   AF-A0A3D9ZKE4-F1
#
_cell.length_a   1.000
_cell.length_b   1.000
_cell.length_c   1.000
_cell.angle_alpha   90.00
_cell.angle_beta   90.00
_cell.angle_gamma   90.00
#
_symmetry.space_group_name_H-M   'P 1'
#
loop_
_entity.id
_entity.type
_entity.pdbx_description
1 polymer ?
#
loop_
_entity_poly.entity_id
_entity_poly.type
_entity_poly.pdbx_seq_one_letter_code
_entity_poly.pdbx_strand_id
1 'polypeptide(L)'
;MTIVEVVLLSATDGSLRFRTVSAPLPAGPHPDDLALHLAGLSLCTPGATLHSTSWRYAAGSVVLTYAALPDPAPHNTSPLSPDRMVIGRAALAPSPPRVDADAVAAHAARHLALLASTDPIVANAAAAQPDLWDLLAKLPAGPAGALR
;
A
#
# COMPACT_ATOMS: atom_id res chain seq x y z
N MET A 1 -6.46 13.94 -14.99
CA MET A 1 -6.61 14.18 -13.54
C MET A 1 -5.81 13.12 -12.80
N THR A 2 -5.17 13.48 -11.69
CA THR A 2 -4.44 12.54 -10.84
C THR A 2 -5.23 12.32 -9.55
N ILE A 3 -5.29 11.08 -9.09
CA ILE A 3 -5.90 10.68 -7.82
C ILE A 3 -4.79 10.08 -6.97
N VAL A 4 -4.71 10.47 -5.72
CA VAL A 4 -3.90 9.79 -4.71
C VAL A 4 -4.79 8.80 -4.00
N GLU A 5 -4.39 7.54 -3.99
CA GLU A 5 -5.03 6.43 -3.28
C GLU A 5 -4.06 5.94 -2.21
N VAL A 6 -4.55 5.73 -0.99
CA VAL A 6 -3.76 5.21 0.12
C VAL A 6 -4.42 3.92 0.60
N VAL A 7 -3.66 2.83 0.55
CA VAL A 7 -3.99 1.56 1.21
C VAL A 7 -3.47 1.65 2.64
N LEU A 8 -4.38 1.82 3.60
CA LEU A 8 -4.04 1.79 5.02
C LEU A 8 -4.08 0.35 5.52
N LEU A 9 -2.98 -0.10 6.13
CA LEU A 9 -2.80 -1.44 6.64
C LEU A 9 -2.90 -1.44 8.17
N SER A 10 -3.59 -2.45 8.70
CA SER A 10 -3.71 -2.70 10.14
C SER A 10 -3.61 -4.19 10.43
N ALA A 11 -3.40 -4.51 11.71
CA ALA A 11 -3.50 -5.86 12.22
C ALA A 11 -4.74 -5.98 13.11
N THR A 12 -5.49 -7.05 12.97
CA THR A 12 -6.60 -7.39 13.88
C THR A 12 -6.66 -8.90 14.00
N ASP A 13 -6.72 -9.42 15.22
CA ASP A 13 -6.80 -10.87 15.51
C ASP A 13 -5.73 -11.69 14.77
N GLY A 14 -4.49 -11.19 14.75
CA GLY A 14 -3.36 -11.86 14.09
C GLY A 14 -3.43 -11.92 12.56
N SER A 15 -4.29 -11.12 11.93
CA SER A 15 -4.46 -11.06 10.48
C SER A 15 -4.28 -9.64 9.95
N LEU A 16 -3.71 -9.52 8.74
CA LEU A 16 -3.62 -8.24 8.04
C LEU A 16 -5.00 -7.82 7.54
N ARG A 17 -5.32 -6.55 7.75
CA ARG A 17 -6.51 -5.91 7.22
C ARG A 17 -6.12 -4.64 6.50
N PHE A 18 -6.97 -4.23 5.57
CA PHE A 18 -6.77 -3.00 4.84
C PHE A 18 -8.07 -2.24 4.61
N ARG A 19 -7.94 -0.94 4.40
CA ARG A 19 -8.96 -0.11 3.75
C ARG A 19 -8.28 0.87 2.82
N THR A 20 -9.04 1.43 1.90
CA THR A 20 -8.54 2.41 0.94
C THR A 20 -9.22 3.76 1.16
N VAL A 21 -8.44 4.83 1.10
CA VAL A 21 -8.94 6.20 0.98
C VAL A 21 -8.34 6.83 -0.26
N SER A 22 -9.04 7.76 -0.89
CA SER A 22 -8.53 8.43 -2.07
C SER A 22 -9.07 9.84 -2.21
N ALA A 23 -8.27 10.73 -2.78
CA ALA A 23 -8.70 12.07 -3.16
C ALA A 23 -8.04 12.51 -4.48
N PRO A 24 -8.71 13.36 -5.27
CA PRO A 24 -8.07 14.04 -6.39
C PRO A 24 -6.88 14.88 -5.90
N LEU A 25 -5.77 14.83 -6.64
CA LEU A 25 -4.62 15.68 -6.39
C LEU A 25 -4.91 17.10 -6.93
N PRO A 26 -5.02 18.13 -6.06
CA PRO A 26 -5.16 19.51 -6.51
C PRO A 26 -3.88 20.00 -7.20
N ALA A 27 -3.98 21.10 -7.95
CA ALA A 27 -2.81 21.74 -8.53
C ALA A 27 -1.94 22.36 -7.42
N GLY A 28 -0.62 22.06 -7.43
CA GLY A 28 0.36 22.64 -6.51
C GLY A 28 0.98 21.64 -5.54
N PRO A 29 0.21 21.02 -4.63
CA PRO A 29 0.74 20.11 -3.61
C PRO A 29 1.45 18.87 -4.18
N HIS A 30 2.45 18.38 -3.46
CA HIS A 30 3.11 17.11 -3.80
C HIS A 30 2.18 15.94 -3.46
N PRO A 31 2.15 14.85 -4.27
CA PRO A 31 1.31 13.70 -3.97
C PRO A 31 1.62 13.03 -2.63
N ASP A 32 2.88 13.08 -2.17
CA ASP A 32 3.28 12.55 -0.86
C ASP A 32 2.61 13.30 0.30
N ASP A 33 2.47 14.63 0.19
CA ASP A 33 1.81 15.43 1.23
C ASP A 33 0.33 15.06 1.34
N LEU A 34 -0.34 14.89 0.19
CA LEU A 34 -1.73 14.44 0.16
C LEU A 34 -1.87 13.01 0.67
N ALA A 35 -0.95 12.11 0.31
CA ALA A 35 -0.96 10.73 0.79
C ALA A 35 -0.76 10.67 2.31
N LEU A 36 0.16 11.44 2.86
CA LEU A 36 0.40 11.54 4.31
C LEU A 36 -0.83 12.09 5.04
N HIS A 37 -1.44 13.14 4.49
CA HIS A 37 -2.68 13.72 5.03
C HIS A 37 -3.83 12.70 5.03
N LEU A 38 -4.05 12.01 3.91
CA LEU A 38 -5.08 10.98 3.78
C LEU A 38 -4.85 9.78 4.72
N ALA A 39 -3.58 9.42 4.95
CA ALA A 39 -3.21 8.36 5.87
C ALA A 39 -3.49 8.69 7.34
N GLY A 40 -3.62 9.99 7.69
CA GLY A 40 -3.74 10.45 9.07
C GLY A 40 -2.47 10.17 9.89
N LEU A 41 -1.32 10.02 9.22
CA LEU A 41 -0.04 9.74 9.86
C LEU A 41 0.74 11.02 10.14
N SER A 42 1.60 10.97 11.15
CA SER A 42 2.52 12.05 11.48
C SER A 42 3.87 11.48 11.93
N LEU A 43 4.89 12.33 12.04
CA LEU A 43 6.19 11.95 12.61
C LEU A 43 6.09 11.45 14.06
N CYS A 44 5.01 11.79 14.77
CA CYS A 44 4.75 11.32 16.12
C CYS A 44 4.06 9.96 16.16
N THR A 45 3.61 9.42 15.01
CA THR A 45 2.95 8.13 14.95
C THR A 45 4.02 7.02 14.98
N PRO A 46 4.05 6.15 16.01
CA PRO A 46 5.13 5.17 16.17
C PRO A 46 5.20 4.19 14.99
N GLY A 47 6.38 4.03 14.42
CA GLY A 47 6.63 3.12 13.28
C GLY A 47 5.89 3.49 12.00
N ALA A 48 5.40 4.73 11.89
CA ALA A 48 4.68 5.18 10.72
C ALA A 48 5.52 5.03 9.46
N THR A 49 4.95 4.37 8.46
CA THR A 49 5.57 4.16 7.16
C THR A 49 4.57 4.52 6.08
N LEU A 50 5.00 5.35 5.13
CA LEU A 50 4.25 5.71 3.93
C LEU A 50 5.16 5.48 2.73
N HIS A 51 4.69 4.75 1.72
CA HIS A 51 5.49 4.47 0.53
C HIS A 51 4.64 4.43 -0.74
N SER A 52 5.11 5.05 -1.81
CA SER A 52 4.50 4.94 -3.14
C SER A 52 4.80 3.57 -3.73
N THR A 53 3.79 2.83 -4.18
CA THR A 53 3.96 1.42 -4.59
C THR A 53 3.73 1.21 -6.08
N SER A 54 2.73 1.89 -6.64
CA SER A 54 2.33 1.68 -8.03
C SER A 54 1.51 2.86 -8.55
N TRP A 55 1.28 2.84 -9.86
CA TRP A 55 0.31 3.71 -10.50
C TRP A 55 -0.50 2.93 -11.52
N ARG A 56 -1.73 3.38 -11.80
CA ARG A 56 -2.58 2.81 -12.85
C ARG A 56 -3.42 3.88 -13.53
N TYR A 57 -3.85 3.61 -14.75
CA TYR A 57 -4.90 4.41 -15.39
C TYR A 57 -6.26 3.75 -15.15
N ALA A 58 -7.18 4.48 -14.51
CA ALA A 58 -8.52 3.98 -14.20
C ALA A 58 -9.54 5.11 -14.32
N ALA A 59 -10.69 4.82 -14.96
CA ALA A 59 -11.81 5.75 -15.10
C ALA A 59 -11.40 7.18 -15.55
N GLY A 60 -10.51 7.29 -16.54
CA GLY A 60 -10.07 8.58 -17.08
C GLY A 60 -8.96 9.29 -16.29
N SER A 61 -8.48 8.69 -15.20
CA SER A 61 -7.52 9.30 -14.27
C SER A 61 -6.28 8.43 -14.08
N VAL A 62 -5.16 9.09 -13.76
CA VAL A 62 -3.98 8.41 -13.22
C VAL A 62 -4.16 8.28 -11.72
N VAL A 63 -4.10 7.06 -11.20
CA VAL A 63 -4.17 6.77 -9.76
C VAL A 63 -2.77 6.44 -9.29
N LEU A 64 -2.25 7.23 -8.34
CA LEU A 64 -1.00 6.97 -7.63
C LEU A 64 -1.35 6.27 -6.31
N THR A 65 -0.81 5.07 -6.10
CA THR A 65 -1.13 4.25 -4.93
C THR A 65 0.01 4.27 -3.93
N TYR A 66 -0.31 4.65 -2.70
CA TYR A 66 0.56 4.60 -1.54
C TYR A 66 0.12 3.48 -0.59
N ALA A 67 1.08 2.87 0.09
CA ALA A 67 0.85 1.99 1.22
C ALA A 67 1.20 2.74 2.51
N ALA A 68 0.32 2.67 3.50
CA ALA A 68 0.48 3.35 4.78
C ALA A 68 0.24 2.40 5.95
N LEU A 69 1.05 2.51 7.00
CA LEU A 69 0.82 1.84 8.27
C LEU A 69 1.40 2.60 9.47
N PRO A 70 0.86 2.37 10.69
CA PRO A 70 -0.40 1.66 10.95
C PRO A 70 -1.61 2.52 10.54
N ASP A 71 -2.72 1.90 10.15
CA ASP A 71 -4.00 2.61 10.03
C ASP A 71 -4.41 3.16 11.42
N PRO A 72 -4.47 4.49 11.62
CA PRO A 72 -4.82 5.07 12.91
C PRO A 72 -6.29 4.83 13.28
N ALA A 73 -7.10 4.40 12.33
CA ALA A 73 -8.55 4.35 12.41
C ALA A 73 -9.08 3.11 11.64
N PRO A 74 -8.82 1.87 12.13
CA PRO A 74 -9.08 0.62 11.40
C PRO A 74 -10.55 0.18 11.42
N HIS A 75 -11.47 1.09 11.07
CA HIS A 75 -12.89 0.79 10.90
C HIS A 75 -13.20 0.41 9.45
N ASN A 76 -14.17 -0.49 9.27
CA ASN A 76 -14.62 -0.96 7.95
C ASN A 76 -13.51 -1.55 7.08
N THR A 77 -12.55 -2.25 7.70
CA THR A 77 -11.43 -2.87 6.99
C THR A 77 -11.81 -4.23 6.42
N SER A 78 -11.23 -4.57 5.28
CA SER A 78 -11.33 -5.88 4.63
C SER A 78 -10.10 -6.74 4.98
N PRO A 79 -10.25 -8.07 5.10
CA PRO A 79 -9.10 -8.96 5.23
C PRO A 79 -8.18 -8.86 4.01
N LEU A 80 -6.87 -8.77 4.23
CA LEU A 80 -5.91 -8.76 3.14
C LEU A 80 -5.74 -10.18 2.58
N SER A 81 -5.97 -10.34 1.28
CA SER A 81 -5.78 -11.62 0.57
C SER A 81 -4.50 -11.57 -0.25
N PRO A 82 -3.37 -12.15 0.22
CA PRO A 82 -2.06 -11.95 -0.40
C PRO A 82 -1.93 -12.57 -1.80
N ASP A 83 -2.77 -13.55 -2.12
CA ASP A 83 -2.79 -14.26 -3.40
C ASP A 83 -3.56 -13.50 -4.50
N ARG A 84 -4.17 -12.35 -4.19
CA ARG A 84 -4.97 -11.56 -5.13
C ARG A 84 -4.14 -10.75 -6.12
N MET A 85 -3.02 -11.26 -6.60
CA MET A 85 -2.22 -10.56 -7.59
C MET A 85 -2.80 -10.65 -9.00
N VAL A 86 -2.72 -9.56 -9.76
CA VAL A 86 -3.16 -9.49 -11.17
C VAL A 86 -1.99 -9.18 -12.08
N ILE A 87 -2.02 -9.71 -13.31
CA ILE A 87 -0.97 -9.53 -14.30
C ILE A 87 -1.52 -9.03 -15.64
N GLY A 88 -0.65 -8.37 -16.40
CA GLY A 88 -0.91 -8.03 -17.79
C GLY A 88 -1.12 -9.27 -18.66
N ARG A 89 -1.83 -9.11 -19.77
CA ARG A 89 -2.17 -10.23 -20.67
C ARG A 89 -1.03 -10.63 -21.59
N ALA A 90 -0.08 -9.73 -21.84
CA ALA A 90 1.05 -9.93 -22.72
C ALA A 90 2.16 -8.92 -22.39
N ALA A 91 3.39 -9.16 -22.90
CA ALA A 91 4.52 -8.25 -22.70
C ALA A 91 4.24 -6.81 -23.21
N LEU A 92 3.43 -6.67 -24.27
CA LEU A 92 3.00 -5.37 -24.82
C LEU A 92 1.61 -4.92 -24.32
N ALA A 93 1.04 -5.63 -23.35
CA ALA A 93 -0.22 -5.30 -22.69
C ALA A 93 -0.02 -5.36 -21.16
N PRO A 94 0.76 -4.42 -20.60
CA PRO A 94 1.22 -4.48 -19.22
C PRO A 94 0.08 -4.29 -18.20
N SER A 95 -0.98 -3.57 -18.59
CA SER A 95 -2.14 -3.33 -17.75
C SER A 95 -3.03 -4.57 -17.65
N PRO A 96 -3.31 -5.08 -16.45
CA PRO A 96 -4.33 -6.10 -16.25
C PRO A 96 -5.70 -5.58 -16.72
N PRO A 97 -6.60 -6.45 -17.22
CA PRO A 97 -7.92 -6.04 -17.70
C PRO A 97 -8.79 -5.48 -16.57
N ARG A 98 -8.54 -5.89 -15.33
CA ARG A 98 -9.21 -5.41 -14.12
C ARG A 98 -8.20 -5.42 -12.97
N VAL A 99 -8.22 -4.34 -12.20
CA VAL A 99 -7.46 -4.20 -10.96
C VAL A 99 -8.45 -3.77 -9.89
N ASP A 100 -8.74 -4.65 -8.93
CA ASP A 100 -9.59 -4.34 -7.78
C ASP A 100 -8.76 -3.97 -6.56
N ALA A 101 -9.43 -3.52 -5.49
CA ALA A 101 -8.77 -3.06 -4.28
C ALA A 101 -7.96 -4.16 -3.58
N ASP A 102 -8.43 -5.43 -3.62
CA ASP A 102 -7.70 -6.57 -3.05
C ASP A 102 -6.35 -6.73 -3.73
N ALA A 103 -6.32 -6.63 -5.06
CA ALA A 103 -5.08 -6.77 -5.81
C ALA A 103 -4.09 -5.63 -5.56
N VAL A 104 -4.61 -4.40 -5.44
CA VAL A 104 -3.79 -3.23 -5.07
C VAL A 104 -3.23 -3.40 -3.66
N ALA A 105 -4.04 -3.86 -2.70
CA ALA A 105 -3.61 -4.05 -1.32
C ALA A 105 -2.58 -5.19 -1.17
N ALA A 106 -2.79 -6.32 -1.84
CA ALA A 106 -1.85 -7.43 -1.86
C ALA A 106 -0.49 -6.99 -2.42
N HIS A 107 -0.50 -6.25 -3.52
CA HIS A 107 0.70 -5.66 -4.11
C HIS A 107 1.40 -4.69 -3.15
N ALA A 108 0.66 -3.75 -2.57
CA ALA A 108 1.17 -2.76 -1.65
C ALA A 108 1.85 -3.40 -0.42
N ALA A 109 1.21 -4.44 0.15
CA ALA A 109 1.74 -5.15 1.31
C ALA A 109 3.01 -5.95 0.99
N ARG A 110 3.08 -6.63 -0.17
CA ARG A 110 4.30 -7.33 -0.62
C ARG A 110 5.46 -6.36 -0.88
N HIS A 111 5.16 -5.16 -1.35
CA HIS A 111 6.16 -4.12 -1.57
C HIS A 111 6.75 -3.63 -0.24
N LEU A 112 5.91 -3.39 0.77
CA LEU A 112 6.38 -3.05 2.12
C LEU A 112 7.18 -4.20 2.75
N ALA A 113 6.76 -5.45 2.57
CA ALA A 113 7.52 -6.61 3.03
C ALA A 113 8.93 -6.68 2.41
N LEU A 114 9.05 -6.32 1.12
CA LEU A 114 10.37 -6.16 0.49
C LEU A 114 11.17 -5.05 1.17
N LEU A 115 10.59 -3.87 1.35
CA LEU A 115 11.26 -2.72 1.93
C LEU A 115 11.75 -2.97 3.36
N ALA A 116 11.00 -3.70 4.19
CA ALA A 116 11.47 -4.10 5.52
C ALA A 116 12.79 -4.88 5.49
N SER A 117 13.08 -5.60 4.40
CA SER A 117 14.33 -6.36 4.22
C SER A 117 15.42 -5.62 3.46
N THR A 118 15.08 -4.58 2.68
CA THR A 118 16.01 -3.91 1.76
C THR A 118 16.29 -2.45 2.10
N ASP A 119 15.44 -1.79 2.88
CA ASP A 119 15.56 -0.38 3.26
C ASP A 119 15.78 -0.27 4.78
N PRO A 120 16.97 0.20 5.23
CA PRO A 120 17.26 0.33 6.66
C PRO A 120 16.38 1.35 7.38
N ILE A 121 15.83 2.35 6.68
CA ILE A 121 14.91 3.33 7.27
C ILE A 121 13.58 2.66 7.60
N VAL A 122 13.05 1.86 6.67
CA VAL A 122 11.81 1.10 6.87
C VAL A 122 12.02 0.00 7.92
N ALA A 123 13.15 -0.70 7.89
CA ALA A 123 13.49 -1.70 8.92
C ALA A 123 13.53 -1.11 10.34
N ASN A 124 14.07 0.10 10.50
CA ASN A 124 14.06 0.80 11.79
C ASN A 124 12.66 1.23 12.23
N ALA A 125 11.83 1.72 11.29
CA ALA A 125 10.43 2.01 11.58
C ALA A 125 9.66 0.73 11.98
N ALA A 126 10.00 -0.41 11.37
CA ALA A 126 9.36 -1.68 11.65
C ALA A 126 9.53 -2.16 13.08
N ALA A 127 10.68 -1.89 13.69
CA ALA A 127 10.96 -2.24 15.09
C ALA A 127 9.98 -1.58 16.09
N ALA A 128 9.31 -0.48 15.72
CA ALA A 128 8.34 0.20 16.57
C ALA A 128 6.91 -0.37 16.45
N GLN A 129 6.64 -1.27 15.49
CA GLN A 129 5.33 -1.89 15.24
C GLN A 129 5.45 -3.40 14.94
N PRO A 130 6.04 -4.20 15.85
CA PRO A 130 6.45 -5.58 15.56
C PRO A 130 5.28 -6.46 15.12
N ASP A 131 4.12 -6.40 15.78
CA ASP A 131 2.97 -7.26 15.46
C ASP A 131 2.49 -7.11 14.00
N LEU A 132 2.47 -5.87 13.49
CA LEU A 132 2.03 -5.59 12.12
C LEU A 132 3.09 -5.98 11.10
N TRP A 133 4.37 -5.69 11.39
CA TRP A 133 5.47 -6.02 10.51
C TRP A 133 5.79 -7.50 10.46
N ASP A 134 5.58 -8.25 11.54
CA ASP A 134 5.69 -9.71 11.58
C ASP A 134 4.64 -10.37 10.68
N LEU A 135 3.46 -9.76 10.54
CA LEU A 135 2.46 -10.24 9.59
C LEU A 135 2.82 -9.90 8.15
N LEU A 136 3.37 -8.70 7.89
CA LEU A 136 3.88 -8.33 6.56
C LEU A 136 5.06 -9.20 6.13
N ALA A 137 5.97 -9.53 7.04
CA ALA A 137 7.14 -10.35 6.76
C ALA A 137 6.79 -11.80 6.35
N LYS A 138 5.58 -12.28 6.65
CA LYS A 138 5.07 -13.58 6.19
C LYS A 138 4.63 -13.55 4.72
N LEU A 139 4.48 -12.37 4.13
CA LEU A 139 4.10 -12.24 2.72
C LEU A 139 5.30 -12.51 1.81
N PRO A 140 5.07 -13.04 0.60
CA PRO A 140 6.13 -13.16 -0.39
C PRO A 140 6.62 -11.77 -0.83
N ALA A 141 7.73 -11.32 -0.24
CA ALA A 141 8.40 -10.08 -0.58
C ALA A 141 8.73 -10.05 -2.09
N GLY A 142 8.36 -8.96 -2.76
CA GLY A 142 8.62 -8.85 -4.18
C GLY A 142 8.37 -7.45 -4.74
N PRO A 143 9.15 -7.04 -5.75
CA PRO A 143 8.88 -5.83 -6.51
C PRO A 143 7.59 -6.00 -7.33
N ALA A 144 7.13 -4.90 -7.92
CA ALA A 144 5.94 -4.90 -8.76
C ALA A 144 5.98 -6.01 -9.83
N GLY A 145 4.95 -6.86 -9.84
CA GLY A 145 4.80 -7.95 -10.81
C GLY A 145 5.59 -9.23 -10.49
N ALA A 146 6.32 -9.30 -9.37
CA ALA A 146 6.98 -10.52 -8.94
C ALA A 146 5.96 -11.55 -8.45
N LEU A 147 5.74 -12.59 -9.25
CA LEU A 147 4.97 -13.78 -8.87
C LEU A 147 5.93 -14.76 -8.20
N ARG A 148 5.86 -14.82 -6.88
CA ARG A 148 6.38 -15.92 -6.07
C ARG A 148 5.29 -16.31 -5.09
#